data_AF-A6F657-F1
#
_entry.id   AF-A6F657-F1
#
_cell.length_a   1.000
_cell.length_b   1.000
_cell.length_c   1.000
_cell.angle_alpha   90.00
_cell.angle_beta   90.00
_cell.angle_gamma   90.00
#
_symmetry.space_group_name_H-M   'P 1'
#
loop_
_entity.id
_entity.type
_entity.pdbx_description
1 polymer ?
#
loop_
_entity_poly.entity_id
_entity_poly.type
_entity_poly.pdbx_seq_one_letter_code
_entity_poly.pdbx_strand_id
1 'polypeptide(L)'
;MKKWPTVAATTCLLCFSAASPGSDTFNALPEARKRVINQWVSESFQASTLSPDQQAEELAWFAHTAKPLEGLQISVLSENLTTHRYESEVLAKAFTDITGIKVTHDLKPEGEVIRQVNLQRIMAAKGRYDAFVNDSDLIGTHARTGWALALSDYMEGKGRDYTLPTLDLEDFIGLSFVTGPDGKIYQLPDQQFANLYWFRYDWFQRPELRAKFLERYGYELGVPLNWSAYEDIAEFFTVHVKAIDGERVYGHMDYGKRDPSLGWRFTDAWLSMAGAGDPGLPNGLPVDEWGIRMEECHPVGSSVERGGATNGPAAVYALQKYIDWLKGYAPPEASDMNFSEAGPVPAQARLPSRFSGIPRSRPT
;
A
#
# COMPACT_ATOMS: atom_id res chain seq x y z
N MET A 1 46.52 27.96 -33.54
CA MET A 1 45.31 27.26 -33.02
C MET A 1 45.52 27.03 -31.54
N LYS A 2 44.73 27.73 -30.70
CA LYS A 2 44.89 27.80 -29.25
C LYS A 2 44.54 26.45 -28.60
N LYS A 3 45.48 25.87 -27.86
CA LYS A 3 45.27 24.71 -26.98
C LYS A 3 44.56 25.19 -25.71
N TRP A 4 43.43 24.57 -25.38
CA TRP A 4 42.74 24.75 -24.09
C TRP A 4 43.55 24.13 -22.95
N PRO A 5 43.56 24.71 -21.74
CA PRO A 5 44.13 24.06 -20.58
C PRO A 5 43.10 23.10 -19.97
N THR A 6 43.55 21.88 -19.70
CA THR A 6 42.87 20.89 -18.87
C THR A 6 42.82 21.42 -17.44
N VAL A 7 41.64 21.79 -16.97
CA VAL A 7 41.40 22.03 -15.54
C VAL A 7 41.17 20.66 -14.90
N ALA A 8 42.15 20.21 -14.12
CA ALA A 8 41.97 19.07 -13.24
C ALA A 8 40.95 19.45 -12.17
N ALA A 9 39.76 18.86 -12.24
CA ALA A 9 38.77 18.94 -11.17
C ALA A 9 39.30 18.11 -9.99
N THR A 10 39.78 18.78 -8.95
CA THR A 10 40.05 18.16 -7.65
C THR A 10 38.72 17.77 -7.05
N THR A 11 38.32 16.52 -7.23
CA THR A 11 37.19 15.93 -6.51
C THR A 11 37.59 15.84 -5.04
N CYS A 12 37.18 16.82 -4.23
CA CYS A 12 37.12 16.63 -2.78
C CYS A 12 36.05 15.56 -2.53
N LEU A 13 36.48 14.30 -2.48
CA LEU A 13 35.78 13.24 -1.78
C LEU A 13 35.67 13.68 -0.31
N LEU A 14 34.56 14.33 0.03
CA LEU A 14 34.05 14.30 1.38
C LEU A 14 33.67 12.85 1.64
N CYS A 15 34.62 12.09 2.19
CA CYS A 15 34.32 10.84 2.86
C CYS A 15 33.33 11.19 3.98
N PHE A 16 32.04 11.02 3.74
CA PHE A 16 31.12 10.71 4.82
C PHE A 16 31.66 9.43 5.43
N SER A 17 32.26 9.55 6.61
CA SER A 17 32.51 8.39 7.46
C SER A 17 31.13 7.78 7.73
N ALA A 18 30.82 6.68 7.07
CA ALA A 18 29.84 5.74 7.56
C ALA A 18 30.17 5.51 9.04
N ALA A 19 29.19 5.69 9.92
CA ALA A 19 29.35 5.29 11.31
C ALA A 19 29.82 3.83 11.31
N SER A 20 30.98 3.60 11.93
CA SER A 20 31.57 2.27 12.07
C SER A 20 30.55 1.29 12.66
N PRO A 21 30.53 0.00 12.26
CA PRO A 21 29.80 -1.06 12.95
C PRO A 21 30.48 -1.35 14.30
N GLY A 22 30.35 -0.41 15.24
CA GLY A 22 31.12 -0.40 16.49
C GLY A 22 30.59 0.57 17.54
N SER A 23 29.30 0.94 17.51
CA SER A 23 28.66 1.29 18.78
C SER A 23 28.46 -0.02 19.53
N ASP A 24 28.97 -0.08 20.76
CA ASP A 24 28.70 -1.20 21.66
C ASP A 24 27.47 -0.86 22.52
N THR A 25 26.40 -0.36 21.87
CA THR A 25 25.23 0.18 22.57
C THR A 25 24.55 -0.94 23.33
N PHE A 26 24.44 -2.11 22.71
CA PHE A 26 23.82 -3.27 23.33
C PHE A 26 24.55 -3.69 24.62
N ASN A 27 25.88 -3.83 24.62
CA ASN A 27 26.59 -4.26 25.83
C ASN A 27 26.58 -3.18 26.93
N ALA A 28 26.42 -1.91 26.57
CA ALA A 28 26.30 -0.80 27.52
C ALA A 28 24.92 -0.73 28.23
N LEU A 29 23.92 -1.49 27.77
CA LEU A 29 22.61 -1.53 28.41
C LEU A 29 22.60 -2.33 29.73
N PRO A 30 21.66 -2.06 30.65
CA PRO A 30 21.43 -2.93 31.80
C PRO A 30 21.03 -4.35 31.35
N GLU A 31 21.44 -5.37 32.10
CA GLU A 31 21.13 -6.79 31.80
C GLU A 31 19.64 -7.08 31.66
N ALA A 32 18.79 -6.38 32.42
CA ALA A 32 17.34 -6.50 32.27
C ALA A 32 16.86 -6.06 30.87
N ARG A 33 17.45 -4.99 30.31
CA ARG A 33 17.09 -4.49 28.99
C ARG A 33 17.63 -5.40 27.87
N LYS A 34 18.86 -5.89 28.00
CA LYS A 34 19.43 -6.88 27.06
C LYS A 34 18.55 -8.12 26.95
N ARG A 35 18.04 -8.64 28.07
CA ARG A 35 17.11 -9.78 28.08
C ARG A 35 15.82 -9.49 27.33
N VAL A 36 15.22 -8.31 27.53
CA VAL A 36 14.00 -7.90 26.81
C VAL A 36 14.26 -7.83 25.30
N ILE A 37 15.36 -7.20 24.88
CA ILE A 37 15.73 -7.11 23.46
C ILE A 37 15.93 -8.50 22.85
N ASN A 38 16.74 -9.35 23.48
CA ASN A 38 17.02 -10.70 22.98
C ASN A 38 15.76 -11.56 22.90
N GLN A 39 14.83 -11.39 23.85
CA GLN A 39 13.54 -12.08 23.81
C GLN A 39 12.77 -11.70 22.54
N TRP A 40 12.58 -10.39 22.28
CA TRP A 40 11.87 -9.91 21.09
C TRP A 40 12.54 -10.36 19.77
N VAL A 41 13.86 -10.30 19.68
CA VAL A 41 14.62 -10.80 18.53
C VAL A 41 14.34 -12.28 18.29
N SER A 42 14.37 -13.10 19.35
CA SER A 42 14.18 -14.55 19.23
C SER A 42 12.73 -14.99 18.98
N GLU A 43 11.75 -14.27 19.54
CA GLU A 43 10.34 -14.69 19.57
C GLU A 43 9.49 -14.03 18.48
N SER A 44 9.82 -12.82 18.02
CA SER A 44 8.94 -12.04 17.14
C SER A 44 9.61 -11.47 15.89
N PHE A 45 10.92 -11.23 15.88
CA PHE A 45 11.63 -10.60 14.76
C PHE A 45 12.50 -11.58 13.95
N GLN A 46 11.99 -12.80 13.76
CA GLN A 46 12.72 -13.85 13.02
C GLN A 46 12.82 -13.58 11.52
N ALA A 47 11.86 -12.84 10.95
CA ALA A 47 11.86 -12.43 9.55
C ALA A 47 12.58 -11.08 9.41
N SER A 48 13.91 -11.12 9.30
CA SER A 48 14.75 -9.92 9.15
C SER A 48 15.92 -10.18 8.20
N THR A 49 16.34 -9.14 7.48
CA THR A 49 17.60 -9.12 6.72
C THR A 49 18.82 -8.91 7.62
N LEU A 50 18.61 -8.43 8.84
CA LEU A 50 19.65 -8.22 9.85
C LEU A 50 19.92 -9.52 10.62
N SER A 51 21.20 -9.78 10.90
CA SER A 51 21.59 -10.83 11.86
C SER A 51 21.06 -10.51 13.27
N PRO A 52 20.90 -11.51 14.16
CA PRO A 52 20.43 -11.28 15.52
C PRO A 52 21.25 -10.23 16.29
N ASP A 53 22.57 -10.20 16.11
CA ASP A 53 23.45 -9.22 16.75
C ASP A 53 23.20 -7.80 16.23
N GLN A 54 22.97 -7.65 14.91
CA GLN A 54 22.62 -6.36 14.31
C GLN A 54 21.24 -5.87 14.77
N GLN A 55 20.25 -6.77 14.85
CA GLN A 55 18.95 -6.43 15.42
C GLN A 55 19.07 -5.99 16.88
N ALA A 56 19.86 -6.69 17.68
CA ALA A 56 20.07 -6.35 19.08
C ALA A 56 20.72 -4.97 19.25
N GLU A 57 21.69 -4.63 18.40
CA GLU A 57 22.33 -3.31 18.40
C GLU A 57 21.38 -2.20 17.96
N GLU A 58 20.55 -2.43 16.93
CA GLU A 58 19.54 -1.47 16.48
C GLU A 58 18.47 -1.22 17.57
N LEU A 59 17.95 -2.30 18.18
CA LEU A 59 16.99 -2.16 19.28
C LEU A 59 17.63 -1.51 20.53
N ALA A 60 18.93 -1.72 20.74
CA ALA A 60 19.66 -1.03 21.79
C ALA A 60 19.80 0.47 21.54
N TRP A 61 19.95 0.86 20.27
CA TRP A 61 19.91 2.26 19.87
C TRP A 61 18.56 2.90 20.26
N PHE A 62 17.42 2.26 19.99
CA PHE A 62 16.11 2.78 20.43
C PHE A 62 16.05 2.97 21.96
N ALA A 63 16.51 1.99 22.73
CA ALA A 63 16.52 2.06 24.20
C ALA A 63 17.44 3.19 24.73
N HIS A 64 18.57 3.43 24.06
CA HIS A 64 19.49 4.50 24.43
C HIS A 64 18.92 5.88 24.09
N THR A 65 18.47 6.07 22.86
CA THR A 65 17.96 7.33 22.31
C THR A 65 16.66 7.78 23.00
N ALA A 66 15.88 6.84 23.55
CA ALA A 66 14.65 7.14 24.28
C ALA A 66 14.86 7.66 25.71
N LYS A 67 16.06 7.54 26.31
CA LYS A 67 16.34 7.99 27.69
C LYS A 67 15.88 9.42 28.02
N PRO A 68 16.17 10.46 27.20
CA PRO A 68 15.70 11.82 27.48
C PRO A 68 14.19 12.00 27.31
N LEU A 69 13.48 11.00 26.78
CA LEU A 69 12.04 11.01 26.53
C LEU A 69 11.24 10.24 27.59
N GLU A 70 11.84 9.97 28.76
CA GLU A 70 11.17 9.23 29.84
C GLU A 70 9.85 9.90 30.25
N GLY A 71 8.80 9.10 30.37
CA GLY A 71 7.45 9.57 30.68
C GLY A 71 6.64 10.06 29.47
N LEU A 72 7.23 10.11 28.28
CA LEU A 72 6.50 10.40 27.05
C LEU A 72 5.45 9.31 26.77
N GLN A 73 4.31 9.74 26.25
CA GLN A 73 3.25 8.87 25.76
C GLN A 73 2.89 9.31 24.34
N ILE A 74 2.72 8.34 23.45
CA ILE A 74 2.42 8.55 22.03
C ILE A 74 1.09 7.88 21.73
N SER A 75 0.21 8.60 21.02
CA SER A 75 -1.06 8.07 20.53
C SER A 75 -1.05 8.02 19.00
N VAL A 76 -1.34 6.85 18.43
CA VAL A 76 -1.35 6.56 17.00
C VAL A 76 -2.76 6.12 16.58
N LEU A 77 -3.20 6.51 15.40
CA LEU A 77 -4.44 6.03 14.78
C LEU A 77 -4.18 5.42 13.40
N SER A 78 -4.80 4.28 13.12
CA SER A 78 -4.70 3.60 11.81
C SER A 78 -5.99 2.88 11.43
N GLU A 79 -6.06 2.42 10.19
CA GLU A 79 -7.14 1.55 9.72
C GLU A 79 -7.09 0.17 10.43
N ASN A 80 -8.23 -0.48 10.62
CA ASN A 80 -8.31 -1.84 11.17
C ASN A 80 -7.90 -2.95 10.18
N LEU A 81 -6.65 -2.93 9.72
CA LEU A 81 -6.04 -3.94 8.86
C LEU A 81 -5.23 -4.98 9.66
N THR A 82 -4.88 -6.10 9.03
CA THR A 82 -4.05 -7.13 9.67
C THR A 82 -2.65 -6.61 9.99
N THR A 83 -2.05 -5.80 9.12
CA THR A 83 -0.75 -5.14 9.35
C THR A 83 -0.81 -4.25 10.57
N HIS A 84 -1.79 -3.34 10.64
CA HIS A 84 -1.92 -2.42 11.75
C HIS A 84 -2.36 -3.08 13.07
N ARG A 85 -3.04 -4.24 13.02
CA ARG A 85 -3.23 -5.09 14.22
C ARG A 85 -1.89 -5.61 14.74
N TYR A 86 -1.00 -6.06 13.87
CA TYR A 86 0.34 -6.46 14.27
C TYR A 86 1.14 -5.28 14.84
N GLU A 87 1.07 -4.09 14.22
CA GLU A 87 1.69 -2.89 14.78
C GLU A 87 1.14 -2.54 16.18
N SER A 88 -0.19 -2.53 16.34
CA SER A 88 -0.85 -2.15 17.58
C SER A 88 -0.64 -3.15 18.72
N GLU A 89 -0.70 -4.45 18.42
CA GLU A 89 -0.66 -5.51 19.44
C GLU A 89 0.78 -5.97 19.73
N VAL A 90 1.67 -5.93 18.74
CA VAL A 90 3.04 -6.45 18.83
C VAL A 90 4.08 -5.34 18.83
N LEU A 91 4.13 -4.50 17.78
CA LEU A 91 5.21 -3.52 17.64
C LEU A 91 5.13 -2.40 18.68
N ALA A 92 3.93 -1.88 18.97
CA ALA A 92 3.71 -0.89 20.01
C ALA A 92 4.15 -1.41 21.39
N LYS A 93 3.83 -2.69 21.68
CA LYS A 93 4.27 -3.35 22.91
C LYS A 93 5.79 -3.51 22.95
N ALA A 94 6.40 -4.00 21.88
CA ALA A 94 7.85 -4.16 21.79
C ALA A 94 8.57 -2.82 21.97
N PHE A 95 8.09 -1.76 21.31
CA PHE A 95 8.64 -0.42 21.45
C PHE A 95 8.53 0.08 22.90
N THR A 96 7.38 -0.11 23.56
CA THR A 96 7.21 0.24 24.99
C THR A 96 8.14 -0.58 25.90
N ASP A 97 8.26 -1.88 25.68
CA ASP A 97 9.14 -2.74 26.50
C ASP A 97 10.62 -2.39 26.33
N ILE A 98 11.03 -1.92 25.14
CA ILE A 98 12.43 -1.58 24.83
C ILE A 98 12.76 -0.15 25.31
N THR A 99 11.88 0.81 25.05
CA THR A 99 12.16 2.24 25.27
C THR A 99 11.61 2.79 26.59
N GLY A 100 10.56 2.17 27.13
CA GLY A 100 9.76 2.71 28.23
C GLY A 100 8.71 3.75 27.80
N ILE A 101 8.68 4.16 26.52
CA ILE A 101 7.68 5.10 26.00
C ILE A 101 6.37 4.36 25.79
N LYS A 102 5.28 4.85 26.38
CA LYS A 102 3.96 4.22 26.23
C LYS A 102 3.35 4.57 24.88
N VAL A 103 3.02 3.56 24.09
CA VAL A 103 2.32 3.74 22.80
C VAL A 103 0.88 3.25 22.93
N THR A 104 -0.07 4.08 22.54
CA THR A 104 -1.49 3.71 22.38
C THR A 104 -1.82 3.75 20.90
N HIS A 105 -2.13 2.62 20.29
CA HIS A 105 -2.40 2.52 18.86
C HIS A 105 -3.85 2.11 18.62
N ASP A 106 -4.71 3.09 18.33
CA ASP A 106 -6.13 2.89 18.08
C ASP A 106 -6.37 2.39 16.64
N LEU A 107 -7.29 1.43 16.48
CA LEU A 107 -7.73 0.90 15.19
C LEU A 107 -9.18 1.33 14.91
N LYS A 108 -9.42 1.90 13.75
CA LYS A 108 -10.76 2.33 13.30
C LYS A 108 -11.01 1.98 11.84
N PRO A 109 -12.27 1.98 11.36
CA PRO A 109 -12.54 1.97 9.93
C PRO A 109 -11.87 3.17 9.25
N GLU A 110 -11.39 3.00 8.03
CA GLU A 110 -10.61 4.01 7.29
C GLU A 110 -11.30 5.38 7.23
N GLY A 111 -12.60 5.43 6.93
CA GLY A 111 -13.36 6.68 6.89
C GLY A 111 -13.36 7.45 8.22
N GLU A 112 -13.22 6.76 9.36
CA GLU A 112 -13.06 7.40 10.67
C GLU A 112 -11.64 7.94 10.86
N VAL A 113 -10.61 7.25 10.35
CA VAL A 113 -9.23 7.75 10.34
C VAL A 113 -9.15 9.06 9.57
N ILE A 114 -9.68 9.08 8.33
CA ILE A 114 -9.71 10.28 7.48
C ILE A 114 -10.49 11.42 8.14
N ARG A 115 -11.60 11.10 8.82
CA ARG A 115 -12.37 12.09 9.58
C ARG A 115 -11.53 12.70 10.71
N GLN A 116 -10.80 11.89 11.47
CA GLN A 116 -9.97 12.35 12.58
C GLN A 116 -8.77 13.18 12.11
N VAL A 117 -8.08 12.76 11.04
CA VAL A 117 -7.00 13.55 10.40
C VAL A 117 -7.52 14.94 10.04
N ASN A 118 -8.66 15.01 9.36
CA ASN A 118 -9.25 16.28 8.96
C ASN A 118 -9.69 17.15 10.15
N LEU A 119 -10.30 16.55 11.18
CA LEU A 119 -10.72 17.29 12.37
C LEU A 119 -9.53 17.87 13.14
N GLN A 120 -8.48 17.08 13.40
CA GLN A 120 -7.29 17.58 14.09
C GLN A 120 -6.59 18.67 13.29
N ARG A 121 -6.52 18.52 11.96
CA ARG A 121 -5.98 19.55 11.07
C ARG A 121 -6.75 20.86 11.14
N ILE A 122 -8.07 20.81 11.00
CA ILE A 122 -8.93 22.01 10.98
C ILE A 122 -8.93 22.72 12.34
N MET A 123 -8.94 21.96 13.43
CA MET A 123 -8.99 22.55 14.78
C MET A 123 -7.67 23.23 15.17
N ALA A 124 -6.55 22.92 14.49
CA ALA A 124 -5.20 23.40 14.82
C ALA A 124 -4.84 23.26 16.32
N ALA A 125 -5.51 22.36 17.02
CA ALA A 125 -5.35 22.12 18.44
C ALA A 125 -4.42 20.91 18.63
N LYS A 126 -3.81 20.80 19.83
CA LYS A 126 -3.11 19.57 20.23
C LYS A 126 -4.13 18.42 20.13
N GLY A 127 -3.95 17.60 19.11
CA GLY A 127 -4.86 16.53 18.76
C GLY A 127 -4.89 15.42 19.80
N ARG A 128 -5.84 14.50 19.65
CA ARG A 128 -5.87 13.25 20.40
C ARG A 128 -4.72 12.31 20.00
N TYR A 129 -4.33 12.35 18.73
CA TYR A 129 -3.28 11.51 18.15
C TYR A 129 -2.08 12.34 17.74
N ASP A 130 -0.89 11.80 18.02
CA ASP A 130 0.42 12.33 17.67
C ASP A 130 0.87 11.86 16.27
N ALA A 131 0.42 10.68 15.84
CA ALA A 131 0.71 10.12 14.52
C ALA A 131 -0.52 9.42 13.91
N PHE A 132 -0.54 9.36 12.58
CA PHE A 132 -1.56 8.66 11.80
C PHE A 132 -0.87 7.75 10.79
N VAL A 133 -1.45 6.57 10.59
CA VAL A 133 -1.21 5.75 9.40
C VAL A 133 -2.37 5.99 8.46
N ASN A 134 -2.11 6.63 7.32
CA ASN A 134 -3.09 7.01 6.31
C ASN A 134 -2.50 6.84 4.90
N ASP A 135 -3.38 6.74 3.91
CA ASP A 135 -3.00 6.50 2.52
C ASP A 135 -2.13 7.62 1.93
N SER A 136 -1.26 7.26 0.99
CA SER A 136 -0.43 8.21 0.25
C SER A 136 -1.24 9.23 -0.56
N ASP A 137 -2.52 8.95 -0.84
CA ASP A 137 -3.42 9.87 -1.54
C ASP A 137 -3.60 11.22 -0.83
N LEU A 138 -3.30 11.28 0.47
CA LEU A 138 -3.31 12.52 1.24
C LEU A 138 -2.03 13.35 1.06
N ILE A 139 -1.01 12.89 0.32
CA ILE A 139 0.27 13.60 0.19
C ILE A 139 0.11 15.04 -0.28
N GLY A 140 -0.80 15.28 -1.24
CA GLY A 140 -1.12 16.63 -1.69
C GLY A 140 -1.75 17.49 -0.60
N THR A 141 -2.55 16.91 0.30
CA THR A 141 -3.11 17.60 1.46
C THR A 141 -2.03 17.94 2.48
N HIS A 142 -1.15 16.99 2.77
CA HIS A 142 -0.05 17.17 3.73
C HIS A 142 0.90 18.27 3.28
N ALA A 143 1.35 18.24 2.01
CA ALA A 143 2.24 19.23 1.44
C ALA A 143 1.63 20.66 1.39
N ARG A 144 0.34 20.79 1.06
CA ARG A 144 -0.30 22.11 0.89
C ARG A 144 -0.76 22.77 2.19
N THR A 145 -1.06 21.99 3.22
CA THR A 145 -1.70 22.53 4.43
C THR A 145 -0.70 23.04 5.46
N GLY A 146 0.56 22.60 5.40
CA GLY A 146 1.59 22.94 6.40
C GLY A 146 1.30 22.40 7.80
N TRP A 147 0.32 21.51 7.95
CA TRP A 147 -0.06 20.91 9.22
C TRP A 147 0.73 19.62 9.51
N ALA A 148 0.99 18.81 8.48
CA ALA A 148 1.82 17.63 8.60
C ALA A 148 3.29 18.02 8.78
N LEU A 149 3.99 17.30 9.65
CA LEU A 149 5.43 17.44 9.82
C LEU A 149 6.13 16.93 8.55
N ALA A 150 6.94 17.76 7.89
CA ALA A 150 7.86 17.29 6.86
C ALA A 150 8.95 16.45 7.54
N LEU A 151 8.91 15.14 7.33
CA LEU A 151 9.80 14.18 7.95
C LEU A 151 11.24 14.38 7.48
N SER A 152 11.47 14.70 6.20
CA SER A 152 12.81 15.01 5.69
C SER A 152 13.45 16.19 6.44
N ASP A 153 12.73 17.30 6.58
CA ASP A 153 13.20 18.48 7.32
C ASP A 153 13.41 18.16 8.82
N TYR A 154 12.53 17.35 9.39
CA TYR A 154 12.65 16.91 10.78
C TYR A 154 13.90 16.07 10.99
N MET A 155 14.15 15.09 10.13
CA MET A 155 15.29 14.18 10.21
C MET A 155 16.63 14.92 10.03
N GLU A 156 16.68 15.96 9.20
CA GLU A 156 17.87 16.81 9.06
C GLU A 156 18.06 17.80 10.21
N GLY A 157 16.95 18.23 10.81
CA GLY A 157 16.90 19.26 11.85
C GLY A 157 16.75 18.70 13.27
N LYS A 158 15.62 19.01 13.91
CA LYS A 158 15.36 18.72 15.33
C LYS A 158 15.27 17.22 15.65
N GLY A 159 14.93 16.42 14.64
CA GLY A 159 14.79 14.98 14.73
C GLY A 159 16.11 14.25 14.51
N ARG A 160 17.20 14.93 14.15
CA ARG A 160 18.48 14.28 13.78
C ARG A 160 19.00 13.30 14.83
N ASP A 161 18.93 13.66 16.11
CA ASP A 161 19.36 12.79 17.22
C ASP A 161 18.41 11.61 17.46
N TYR A 162 17.21 11.67 16.88
CA TYR A 162 16.14 10.67 16.94
C TYR A 162 15.91 9.95 15.60
N THR A 163 16.70 10.26 14.56
CA THR A 163 16.67 9.57 13.27
C THR A 163 17.57 8.35 13.36
N LEU A 164 17.02 7.18 13.07
CA LEU A 164 17.76 5.93 13.10
C LEU A 164 18.94 6.00 12.08
N PRO A 165 20.20 5.82 12.50
CA PRO A 165 21.35 5.94 11.60
C PRO A 165 21.39 4.90 10.47
N THR A 166 20.68 3.78 10.66
CA THR A 166 20.51 2.69 9.70
C THR A 166 19.27 2.85 8.83
N LEU A 167 18.49 3.92 8.98
CA LEU A 167 17.34 4.19 8.13
C LEU A 167 17.80 4.51 6.70
N ASP A 168 17.57 3.58 5.79
CA ASP A 168 17.83 3.71 4.37
C ASP A 168 16.54 4.19 3.68
N LEU A 169 16.46 5.48 3.37
CA LEU A 169 15.27 6.05 2.74
C LEU A 169 15.11 5.54 1.30
N GLU A 170 16.22 5.29 0.63
CA GLU A 170 16.31 4.82 -0.74
C GLU A 170 15.86 3.35 -0.89
N ASP A 171 15.85 2.57 0.19
CA ASP A 171 15.34 1.19 0.22
C ASP A 171 13.81 1.11 0.27
N PHE A 172 13.11 2.22 0.58
CA PHE A 172 11.65 2.23 0.52
C PHE A 172 11.15 2.16 -0.94
N ILE A 173 10.43 1.09 -1.24
CA ILE A 173 9.60 1.05 -2.43
C ILE A 173 8.53 2.16 -2.30
N GLY A 174 8.33 2.94 -3.36
CA GLY A 174 7.26 3.93 -3.40
C GLY A 174 7.49 5.21 -2.57
N LEU A 175 8.73 5.52 -2.16
CA LEU A 175 9.02 6.78 -1.45
C LEU A 175 8.52 8.03 -2.20
N SER A 176 8.49 7.99 -3.53
CA SER A 176 7.94 9.07 -4.37
C SER A 176 6.46 9.34 -4.14
N PHE A 177 5.65 8.35 -3.72
CA PHE A 177 4.21 8.52 -3.46
C PHE A 177 3.95 9.31 -2.17
N VAL A 178 4.93 9.33 -1.26
CA VAL A 178 4.85 10.04 0.03
C VAL A 178 5.72 11.30 0.06
N THR A 179 6.24 11.70 -1.10
CA THR A 179 7.04 12.90 -1.30
C THR A 179 6.19 13.98 -1.96
N GLY A 180 6.12 15.15 -1.34
CA GLY A 180 5.38 16.29 -1.86
C GLY A 180 6.02 16.91 -3.11
N PRO A 181 5.28 17.74 -3.87
CA PRO A 181 5.82 18.44 -5.04
C PRO A 181 6.94 19.43 -4.68
N ASP A 182 7.10 19.77 -3.40
CA ASP A 182 8.21 20.56 -2.86
C ASP A 182 9.47 19.72 -2.56
N GLY A 183 9.45 18.42 -2.88
CA GLY A 183 10.56 17.49 -2.70
C GLY A 183 10.71 16.94 -1.28
N LYS A 184 9.75 17.22 -0.39
CA LYS A 184 9.81 16.80 1.01
C LYS A 184 9.06 15.52 1.28
N ILE A 185 9.60 14.68 2.15
CA ILE A 185 8.95 13.44 2.58
C ILE A 185 8.02 13.77 3.73
N TYR A 186 6.73 13.42 3.62
CA TYR A 186 5.72 13.68 4.66
C TYR A 186 5.22 12.42 5.37
N GLN A 187 5.40 11.26 4.76
CA GLN A 187 5.05 9.96 5.33
C GLN A 187 6.21 8.99 5.09
N LEU A 188 6.32 7.94 5.90
CA LEU A 188 7.18 6.79 5.59
C LEU A 188 6.28 5.67 5.06
N PRO A 189 6.63 5.02 3.94
CA PRO A 189 5.88 3.88 3.46
C PRO A 189 5.93 2.74 4.49
N ASP A 190 4.76 2.29 4.93
CA ASP A 190 4.61 1.24 5.94
C ASP A 190 4.03 -0.02 5.29
N GLN A 191 2.94 0.17 4.54
CA GLN A 191 2.26 -0.89 3.83
C GLN A 191 2.14 -0.52 2.34
N GLN A 192 2.20 -1.55 1.50
CA GLN A 192 1.96 -1.42 0.07
C GLN A 192 0.91 -2.42 -0.38
N PHE A 193 0.09 -2.02 -1.33
CA PHE A 193 -0.87 -2.91 -1.95
C PHE A 193 -0.54 -3.09 -3.43
N ALA A 194 -0.28 -4.34 -3.81
CA ALA A 194 -0.13 -4.72 -5.21
C ALA A 194 -1.47 -5.23 -5.75
N ASN A 195 -1.94 -4.63 -6.84
CA ASN A 195 -3.07 -5.14 -7.60
C ASN A 195 -2.67 -6.42 -8.33
N LEU A 196 -3.31 -7.52 -7.97
CA LEU A 196 -2.99 -8.84 -8.49
C LEU A 196 -4.24 -9.53 -9.04
N TYR A 197 -4.03 -10.30 -10.10
CA TYR A 197 -5.00 -11.25 -10.59
C TYR A 197 -4.84 -12.58 -9.85
N TRP A 198 -5.86 -12.96 -9.10
CA TRP A 198 -5.92 -14.24 -8.39
C TRP A 198 -6.76 -15.24 -9.18
N PHE A 199 -6.27 -16.47 -9.32
CA PHE A 199 -6.98 -17.54 -10.02
C PHE A 199 -6.81 -18.89 -9.35
N ARG A 200 -7.70 -19.83 -9.69
CA ARG A 200 -7.66 -21.21 -9.20
C ARG A 200 -6.71 -22.06 -10.03
N TYR A 201 -5.45 -22.09 -9.60
CA TYR A 201 -4.40 -22.86 -10.26
C TYR A 201 -4.80 -24.32 -10.49
N ASP A 202 -5.40 -24.97 -9.48
CA ASP A 202 -5.86 -26.35 -9.58
C ASP A 202 -6.90 -26.58 -10.68
N TRP A 203 -7.76 -25.59 -10.96
CA TRP A 203 -8.73 -25.68 -12.06
C TRP A 203 -8.06 -25.52 -13.42
N PHE A 204 -7.11 -24.59 -13.52
CA PHE A 204 -6.38 -24.33 -14.75
C PHE A 204 -5.47 -25.49 -15.15
N GLN A 205 -5.09 -26.35 -14.18
CA GLN A 205 -4.32 -27.57 -14.45
C GLN A 205 -5.16 -28.79 -14.84
N ARG A 206 -6.50 -28.73 -14.76
CA ARG A 206 -7.36 -29.88 -15.08
C ARG A 206 -7.38 -30.16 -16.60
N PRO A 207 -6.91 -31.33 -17.07
CA PRO A 207 -6.80 -31.61 -18.51
C PRO A 207 -8.13 -31.49 -19.26
N GLU A 208 -9.23 -31.90 -18.63
CA GLU A 208 -10.57 -31.84 -19.21
C GLU A 208 -11.09 -30.41 -19.36
N LEU A 209 -10.73 -29.50 -18.43
CA LEU A 209 -11.11 -28.09 -18.53
C LEU A 209 -10.28 -27.38 -19.59
N ARG A 210 -8.98 -27.66 -19.66
CA ARG A 210 -8.09 -27.13 -20.71
C ARG A 210 -8.55 -27.55 -22.10
N ALA A 211 -8.90 -28.83 -22.29
CA ALA A 211 -9.39 -29.34 -23.57
C ALA A 211 -10.70 -28.67 -24.00
N LYS A 212 -11.68 -28.55 -23.09
CA LYS A 212 -12.96 -27.89 -23.37
C LYS A 212 -12.80 -26.39 -23.67
N PHE A 213 -11.88 -25.73 -22.97
CA PHE A 213 -11.59 -24.32 -23.21
C PHE A 213 -10.95 -24.12 -24.58
N LEU A 214 -9.94 -24.93 -24.92
CA LEU A 214 -9.27 -24.89 -26.23
C LEU A 214 -10.24 -25.16 -27.38
N GLU A 215 -11.11 -26.16 -27.25
CA GLU A 215 -12.14 -26.48 -28.25
C GLU A 215 -13.09 -25.30 -28.49
N ARG A 216 -13.43 -24.57 -27.43
CA ARG A 216 -14.41 -23.47 -27.48
C ARG A 216 -13.83 -22.16 -27.99
N TYR A 217 -12.69 -21.75 -27.43
CA TYR A 217 -12.13 -20.42 -27.65
C TYR A 217 -10.92 -20.42 -28.60
N GLY A 218 -10.38 -21.60 -28.94
CA GLY A 218 -9.30 -21.73 -29.91
C GLY A 218 -7.90 -21.37 -29.38
N TYR A 219 -7.75 -21.17 -28.07
CA TYR A 219 -6.45 -20.97 -27.40
C TYR A 219 -6.38 -21.67 -26.05
N GLU A 220 -5.18 -21.80 -25.49
CA GLU A 220 -4.98 -22.50 -24.22
C GLU A 220 -5.52 -21.71 -23.02
N LEU A 221 -6.18 -22.42 -22.09
CA LEU A 221 -6.57 -21.86 -20.79
C LEU A 221 -5.32 -21.48 -19.99
N GLY A 222 -5.16 -20.20 -19.68
CA GLY A 222 -4.00 -19.64 -19.00
C GLY A 222 -4.29 -18.27 -18.39
N VAL A 223 -3.27 -17.66 -17.77
CA VAL A 223 -3.40 -16.32 -17.16
C VAL A 223 -3.83 -15.32 -18.25
N PRO A 224 -4.92 -14.56 -18.05
CA PRO A 224 -5.43 -13.66 -19.07
C PRO A 224 -4.45 -12.53 -19.35
N LEU A 225 -4.17 -12.29 -20.63
CA LEU A 225 -3.27 -11.23 -21.09
C LEU A 225 -4.00 -9.93 -21.44
N ASN A 226 -5.34 -9.98 -21.56
CA ASN A 226 -6.19 -8.85 -21.90
C ASN A 226 -7.63 -9.10 -21.43
N TRP A 227 -8.47 -8.07 -21.60
CA TRP A 227 -9.87 -8.07 -21.19
C TRP A 227 -10.72 -9.14 -21.88
N SER A 228 -10.49 -9.39 -23.18
CA SER A 228 -11.22 -10.43 -23.91
C SER A 228 -10.89 -11.82 -23.37
N ALA A 229 -9.61 -12.11 -23.11
CA ALA A 229 -9.20 -13.38 -22.51
C ALA A 229 -9.76 -13.55 -21.09
N TYR A 230 -9.82 -12.46 -20.31
CA TYR A 230 -10.47 -12.49 -19.00
C TYR A 230 -11.97 -12.82 -19.13
N GLU A 231 -12.66 -12.18 -20.06
CA GLU A 231 -14.09 -12.39 -20.32
C GLU A 231 -14.40 -13.82 -20.75
N ASP A 232 -13.63 -14.38 -21.68
CA ASP A 232 -13.77 -15.77 -22.13
C ASP A 232 -13.59 -16.75 -20.96
N ILE A 233 -12.61 -16.52 -20.08
CA ILE A 233 -12.40 -17.33 -18.87
C ILE A 233 -13.60 -17.18 -17.93
N ALA A 234 -14.08 -15.95 -17.72
CA ALA A 234 -15.19 -15.67 -16.83
C ALA A 234 -16.49 -16.35 -17.30
N GLU A 235 -16.76 -16.28 -18.60
CA GLU A 235 -17.86 -16.98 -19.26
C GLU A 235 -17.69 -18.48 -19.17
N PHE A 236 -16.50 -19.01 -19.50
CA PHE A 236 -16.23 -20.44 -19.50
C PHE A 236 -16.60 -21.10 -18.18
N PHE A 237 -16.11 -20.55 -17.06
CA PHE A 237 -16.40 -21.12 -15.76
C PHE A 237 -17.87 -20.94 -15.37
N THR A 238 -18.46 -19.75 -15.60
CA THR A 238 -19.83 -19.46 -15.15
C THR A 238 -20.91 -20.17 -15.97
N VAL A 239 -20.76 -20.14 -17.30
CA VAL A 239 -21.79 -20.53 -18.27
C VAL A 239 -21.59 -21.95 -18.78
N HIS A 240 -20.34 -22.37 -19.03
CA HIS A 240 -20.06 -23.66 -19.68
C HIS A 240 -19.68 -24.76 -18.71
N VAL A 241 -18.81 -24.48 -17.74
CA VAL A 241 -18.45 -25.43 -16.68
C VAL A 241 -19.58 -25.53 -15.68
N LYS A 242 -20.11 -24.40 -15.22
CA LYS A 242 -21.21 -24.22 -14.26
C LYS A 242 -20.94 -24.77 -12.86
N ALA A 243 -20.42 -25.99 -12.74
CA ALA A 243 -20.12 -26.64 -11.48
C ALA A 243 -18.82 -27.45 -11.55
N ILE A 244 -18.07 -27.46 -10.46
CA ILE A 244 -16.85 -28.26 -10.27
C ILE A 244 -17.01 -28.99 -8.93
N ASP A 245 -16.79 -30.30 -8.95
CA ASP A 245 -16.88 -31.16 -7.76
C ASP A 245 -18.25 -31.06 -7.03
N GLY A 246 -19.33 -30.83 -7.79
CA GLY A 246 -20.70 -30.72 -7.28
C GLY A 246 -21.12 -29.31 -6.84
N GLU A 247 -20.19 -28.35 -6.79
CA GLU A 247 -20.44 -26.98 -6.34
C GLU A 247 -20.57 -26.02 -7.52
N ARG A 248 -21.45 -25.01 -7.40
CA ARG A 248 -21.58 -23.94 -8.40
C ARG A 248 -20.25 -23.17 -8.48
N VAL A 249 -19.86 -22.77 -9.68
CA VAL A 249 -18.65 -21.95 -9.88
C VAL A 249 -18.95 -20.71 -10.70
N TYR A 250 -18.18 -19.67 -10.42
CA TYR A 250 -18.26 -18.37 -11.07
C TYR A 250 -16.89 -17.99 -11.60
N GLY A 251 -16.87 -17.38 -12.77
CA GLY A 251 -15.64 -17.05 -13.46
C GLY A 251 -15.04 -15.71 -13.04
N HIS A 252 -15.84 -14.89 -12.36
CA HIS A 252 -15.51 -13.52 -11.94
C HIS A 252 -15.98 -13.28 -10.50
N MET A 253 -15.27 -12.40 -9.80
CA MET A 253 -15.69 -11.84 -8.52
C MET A 253 -15.32 -10.37 -8.47
N ASP A 254 -16.29 -9.53 -8.15
CA ASP A 254 -16.15 -8.12 -7.79
C ASP A 254 -17.34 -7.72 -6.88
N TYR A 255 -17.55 -6.44 -6.58
CA TYR A 255 -18.54 -6.03 -5.57
C TYR A 255 -19.36 -4.80 -5.94
N GLY A 256 -20.69 -4.86 -5.88
CA GLY A 256 -21.56 -3.82 -6.43
C GLY A 256 -22.15 -2.82 -5.45
N LYS A 257 -21.94 -2.98 -4.15
CA LYS A 257 -22.64 -2.17 -3.14
C LYS A 257 -22.22 -0.70 -3.26
N ARG A 258 -23.20 0.20 -3.14
CA ARG A 258 -22.94 1.63 -3.04
C ARG A 258 -22.22 1.94 -1.72
N ASP A 259 -20.90 1.96 -1.78
CA ASP A 259 -19.97 2.10 -0.67
C ASP A 259 -18.73 2.87 -1.18
N PRO A 260 -17.99 3.62 -0.33
CA PRO A 260 -16.77 4.31 -0.76
C PRO A 260 -15.77 3.41 -1.48
N SER A 261 -15.70 2.12 -1.11
CA SER A 261 -14.81 1.15 -1.77
C SER A 261 -15.10 0.92 -3.25
N LEU A 262 -16.30 1.25 -3.73
CA LEU A 262 -16.61 1.21 -5.16
C LEU A 262 -15.96 2.36 -5.91
N GLY A 263 -15.76 3.51 -5.27
CA GLY A 263 -15.01 4.64 -5.83
C GLY A 263 -13.56 4.26 -6.10
N TRP A 264 -12.88 3.77 -5.06
CA TRP A 264 -11.52 3.24 -5.13
C TRP A 264 -11.40 2.17 -6.21
N ARG A 265 -12.33 1.20 -6.22
CA ARG A 265 -12.32 0.12 -7.21
C ARG A 265 -12.12 0.62 -8.64
N PHE A 266 -12.75 1.74 -8.97
CA PHE A 266 -12.66 2.36 -10.27
C PHE A 266 -11.38 3.16 -10.48
N THR A 267 -11.07 4.10 -9.59
CA THR A 267 -9.90 4.98 -9.71
C THR A 267 -8.58 4.20 -9.70
N ASP A 268 -8.56 3.12 -8.96
CA ASP A 268 -7.35 2.38 -8.62
C ASP A 268 -7.01 1.26 -9.60
N ALA A 269 -8.03 0.77 -10.32
CA ALA A 269 -7.90 -0.42 -11.13
C ALA A 269 -8.64 -0.27 -12.45
N TRP A 270 -9.97 -0.14 -12.43
CA TRP A 270 -10.76 -0.28 -13.66
C TRP A 270 -10.50 0.84 -14.68
N LEU A 271 -10.33 2.08 -14.24
CA LEU A 271 -9.98 3.19 -15.14
C LEU A 271 -8.59 3.01 -15.73
N SER A 272 -7.60 2.70 -14.90
CA SER A 272 -6.21 2.46 -15.32
C SER A 272 -6.09 1.27 -16.28
N MET A 273 -6.71 0.13 -15.96
CA MET A 273 -6.72 -1.07 -16.81
C MET A 273 -7.40 -0.85 -18.16
N ALA A 274 -8.31 0.13 -18.25
CA ALA A 274 -8.98 0.52 -19.50
C ALA A 274 -8.21 1.60 -20.28
N GLY A 275 -7.12 2.15 -19.71
CA GLY A 275 -6.31 3.19 -20.33
C GLY A 275 -6.94 4.58 -20.28
N ALA A 276 -7.61 4.94 -19.18
CA ALA A 276 -8.20 6.27 -19.01
C ALA A 276 -7.16 7.38 -18.76
N GLY A 277 -6.04 7.07 -18.09
CA GLY A 277 -4.97 8.01 -17.79
C GLY A 277 -3.78 7.94 -18.75
N ASP A 278 -2.92 8.95 -18.70
CA ASP A 278 -1.65 8.97 -19.42
C ASP A 278 -0.60 8.07 -18.74
N PRO A 279 0.39 7.51 -19.46
CA PRO A 279 1.47 6.75 -18.84
C PRO A 279 2.41 7.63 -18.01
N GLY A 280 2.77 7.19 -16.80
CA GLY A 280 3.73 7.89 -15.94
C GLY A 280 3.93 7.18 -14.61
N LEU A 281 4.99 7.58 -13.88
CA LEU A 281 5.26 7.16 -12.50
C LEU A 281 5.61 8.41 -11.67
N PRO A 282 5.12 8.55 -10.42
CA PRO A 282 4.18 7.65 -9.75
C PRO A 282 2.78 7.64 -10.37
N ASN A 283 2.39 8.71 -11.07
CA ASN A 283 1.10 8.88 -11.74
C ASN A 283 1.30 9.36 -13.18
N GLY A 284 0.27 9.19 -14.01
CA GLY A 284 0.19 9.72 -15.36
C GLY A 284 0.11 11.25 -15.43
N LEU A 285 0.73 11.86 -16.44
CA LEU A 285 0.57 13.29 -16.75
C LEU A 285 0.37 13.51 -18.26
N PRO A 286 -0.48 14.48 -18.68
CA PRO A 286 -1.23 15.41 -17.84
C PRO A 286 -2.50 14.83 -17.20
N VAL A 287 -3.00 13.67 -17.59
CA VAL A 287 -4.15 13.01 -16.95
C VAL A 287 -3.68 11.83 -16.12
N ASP A 288 -3.97 11.83 -14.83
CA ASP A 288 -3.62 10.73 -13.92
C ASP A 288 -4.52 9.50 -14.13
N GLU A 289 -4.21 8.41 -13.43
CA GLU A 289 -4.96 7.15 -13.49
C GLU A 289 -6.37 7.23 -12.90
N TRP A 290 -6.67 8.29 -12.14
CA TRP A 290 -8.03 8.62 -11.68
C TRP A 290 -8.83 9.37 -12.75
N GLY A 291 -8.21 9.71 -13.88
CA GLY A 291 -8.80 10.46 -14.97
C GLY A 291 -8.88 11.97 -14.71
N ILE A 292 -8.09 12.48 -13.75
CA ILE A 292 -8.03 13.90 -13.41
C ILE A 292 -6.83 14.51 -14.13
N ARG A 293 -7.09 15.60 -14.85
CA ARG A 293 -6.05 16.42 -15.46
C ARG A 293 -5.36 17.28 -14.41
N MET A 294 -4.05 17.22 -14.40
CA MET A 294 -3.15 17.89 -13.49
C MET A 294 -2.26 18.90 -14.22
N GLU A 295 -2.08 20.08 -13.64
CA GLU A 295 -1.07 21.07 -14.05
C GLU A 295 -0.21 21.44 -12.84
N GLU A 296 1.10 21.18 -12.93
CA GLU A 296 2.13 21.35 -11.88
C GLU A 296 1.90 20.53 -10.59
N CYS A 297 0.73 20.63 -9.96
CA CYS A 297 0.15 19.72 -8.94
C CYS A 297 -1.32 20.10 -8.65
N HIS A 298 -1.97 20.80 -9.57
CA HIS A 298 -3.31 21.35 -9.41
C HIS A 298 -4.30 20.61 -10.31
N PRO A 299 -5.41 20.08 -9.76
CA PRO A 299 -6.46 19.48 -10.58
C PRO A 299 -7.18 20.58 -11.37
N VAL A 300 -7.20 20.45 -12.69
CA VAL A 300 -7.78 21.46 -13.61
C VAL A 300 -8.97 20.95 -14.42
N GLY A 301 -9.19 19.64 -14.47
CA GLY A 301 -10.33 19.06 -15.20
C GLY A 301 -10.50 17.57 -14.93
N SER A 302 -11.73 17.08 -14.98
CA SER A 302 -12.03 15.65 -14.81
C SER A 302 -12.81 15.06 -15.99
N SER A 303 -13.54 15.88 -16.75
CA SER A 303 -14.25 15.46 -17.96
C SER A 303 -13.40 15.68 -19.21
N VAL A 304 -13.70 14.93 -20.29
CA VAL A 304 -13.04 15.07 -21.60
C VAL A 304 -13.08 16.50 -22.12
N GLU A 305 -14.21 17.19 -21.99
CA GLU A 305 -14.35 18.60 -22.38
C GLU A 305 -13.43 19.56 -21.60
N ARG A 306 -12.97 19.16 -20.41
CA ARG A 306 -12.01 19.91 -19.57
C ARG A 306 -10.61 19.31 -19.61
N GLY A 307 -10.38 18.35 -20.51
CA GLY A 307 -9.11 17.65 -20.69
C GLY A 307 -8.81 16.55 -19.68
N GLY A 308 -9.77 16.13 -18.84
CA GLY A 308 -9.67 14.91 -18.04
C GLY A 308 -10.29 13.70 -18.75
N ALA A 309 -10.48 12.58 -18.05
CA ALA A 309 -10.90 11.32 -18.64
C ALA A 309 -11.98 10.54 -17.86
N THR A 310 -12.52 11.09 -16.76
CA THR A 310 -13.51 10.37 -15.92
C THR A 310 -14.80 10.00 -16.65
N ASN A 311 -15.13 10.68 -17.75
CA ASN A 311 -16.26 10.36 -18.63
C ASN A 311 -15.82 10.00 -20.07
N GLY A 312 -14.55 9.64 -20.26
CA GLY A 312 -14.00 9.27 -21.55
C GLY A 312 -14.41 7.87 -22.02
N PRO A 313 -14.11 7.50 -23.28
CA PRO A 313 -14.45 6.18 -23.82
C PRO A 313 -13.92 5.01 -22.99
N ALA A 314 -12.70 5.11 -22.46
CA ALA A 314 -12.11 4.10 -21.58
C ALA A 314 -12.90 3.95 -20.27
N ALA A 315 -13.29 5.05 -19.63
CA ALA A 315 -14.09 5.03 -18.41
C ALA A 315 -15.48 4.42 -18.65
N VAL A 316 -16.13 4.77 -19.76
CA VAL A 316 -17.41 4.18 -20.16
C VAL A 316 -17.27 2.68 -20.43
N TYR A 317 -16.23 2.26 -21.15
CA TYR A 317 -15.94 0.85 -21.39
C TYR A 317 -15.72 0.07 -20.09
N ALA A 318 -14.90 0.61 -19.18
CA ALA A 318 -14.62 0.02 -17.88
C ALA A 318 -15.92 -0.17 -17.07
N LEU A 319 -16.74 0.87 -16.95
CA LEU A 319 -18.01 0.79 -16.22
C LEU A 319 -18.99 -0.19 -16.84
N GLN A 320 -19.10 -0.21 -18.17
CA GLN A 320 -19.99 -1.15 -18.84
C GLN A 320 -19.53 -2.60 -18.61
N LYS A 321 -18.24 -2.89 -18.81
CA LYS A 321 -17.68 -4.22 -18.55
C LYS A 321 -17.80 -4.64 -17.10
N TYR A 322 -17.63 -3.72 -16.16
CA TYR A 322 -17.86 -3.95 -14.74
C TYR A 322 -19.27 -4.48 -14.49
N ILE A 323 -20.26 -3.76 -15.00
CA ILE A 323 -21.67 -4.09 -14.83
C ILE A 323 -22.00 -5.42 -15.51
N ASP A 324 -21.50 -5.64 -16.72
CA ASP A 324 -21.75 -6.86 -17.50
C ASP A 324 -21.15 -8.08 -16.81
N TRP A 325 -19.90 -7.99 -16.35
CA TRP A 325 -19.22 -9.10 -15.68
C TRP A 325 -19.81 -9.37 -14.29
N LEU A 326 -20.16 -8.32 -13.52
CA LEU A 326 -20.81 -8.49 -12.22
C LEU A 326 -22.17 -9.19 -12.35
N LYS A 327 -22.96 -8.88 -13.39
CA LYS A 327 -24.26 -9.52 -13.63
C LYS A 327 -24.15 -10.90 -14.27
N GLY A 328 -23.21 -11.08 -15.19
CA GLY A 328 -23.09 -12.26 -16.02
C GLY A 328 -22.25 -13.37 -15.39
N TYR A 329 -21.20 -13.00 -14.66
CA TYR A 329 -20.11 -13.91 -14.29
C TYR A 329 -19.78 -13.95 -12.79
N ALA A 330 -20.37 -13.08 -11.97
CA ALA A 330 -20.25 -13.10 -10.51
C ALA A 330 -21.48 -13.75 -9.83
N PRO A 331 -21.36 -14.13 -8.55
CA PRO A 331 -22.48 -14.59 -7.74
C PRO A 331 -23.55 -13.50 -7.62
N PRO A 332 -24.85 -13.86 -7.56
CA PRO A 332 -25.94 -12.89 -7.44
C PRO A 332 -25.79 -11.94 -6.24
N GLU A 333 -25.25 -12.44 -5.13
CA GLU A 333 -25.03 -11.67 -3.91
C GLU A 333 -23.90 -10.63 -4.02
N ALA A 334 -23.04 -10.72 -5.05
CA ALA A 334 -21.90 -9.82 -5.22
C ALA A 334 -22.32 -8.35 -5.39
N SER A 335 -23.53 -8.08 -5.93
CA SER A 335 -24.04 -6.72 -6.07
C SER A 335 -24.32 -6.02 -4.73
N ASP A 336 -24.51 -6.79 -3.66
CA ASP A 336 -24.83 -6.26 -2.33
C ASP A 336 -23.62 -6.26 -1.38
N MET A 337 -22.47 -6.74 -1.86
CA MET A 337 -21.21 -6.76 -1.13
C MET A 337 -20.41 -5.47 -1.31
N ASN A 338 -19.70 -5.04 -0.27
CA ASN A 338 -18.57 -4.11 -0.36
C ASN A 338 -17.23 -4.86 -0.38
N PHE A 339 -16.12 -4.13 -0.42
CA PHE A 339 -14.77 -4.69 -0.43
C PHE A 339 -14.49 -5.67 0.72
N SER A 340 -14.89 -5.35 1.96
CA SER A 340 -14.63 -6.20 3.13
C SER A 340 -15.46 -7.48 3.11
N GLU A 341 -16.66 -7.43 2.52
CA GLU A 341 -17.54 -8.58 2.35
C GLU A 341 -17.06 -9.48 1.19
N ALA A 342 -16.63 -8.89 0.08
CA ALA A 342 -16.19 -9.62 -1.12
C ALA A 342 -14.75 -10.16 -1.03
N GLY A 343 -13.86 -9.49 -0.31
CA GLY A 343 -12.44 -9.86 -0.21
C GLY A 343 -12.17 -11.28 0.33
N PRO A 344 -12.90 -11.76 1.37
CA PRO A 344 -12.72 -13.10 1.92
C PRO A 344 -13.38 -14.23 1.10
N VAL A 345 -14.40 -13.92 0.30
CA VAL A 345 -15.17 -14.88 -0.52
C VAL A 345 -14.29 -15.87 -1.31
N PRO A 346 -13.17 -15.47 -1.93
CA PRO A 346 -12.32 -16.37 -2.72
C PRO A 346 -11.54 -17.38 -1.88
N ALA A 347 -11.22 -17.01 -0.64
CA ALA A 347 -10.51 -17.85 0.33
C ALA A 347 -11.46 -18.83 1.04
N GLN A 348 -12.77 -18.56 1.01
CA GLN A 348 -13.77 -19.42 1.63
C GLN A 348 -14.05 -20.62 0.73
N ALA A 349 -13.50 -21.78 1.10
CA ALA A 349 -13.85 -23.07 0.48
C ALA A 349 -15.32 -23.50 0.72
N ARG A 350 -16.10 -22.71 1.48
CA ARG A 350 -17.40 -23.07 2.09
C ARG A 350 -18.60 -22.26 1.60
N LEU A 351 -18.43 -21.30 0.70
CA LEU A 351 -19.58 -20.77 -0.03
C LEU A 351 -19.96 -21.77 -1.13
N PRO A 352 -21.24 -21.85 -1.55
CA PRO A 352 -21.69 -22.70 -2.66
C PRO A 352 -21.06 -22.30 -4.01
N SER A 353 -20.15 -21.33 -4.02
CA SER A 353 -19.54 -20.66 -5.17
C SER A 353 -18.02 -20.59 -5.03
N ARG A 354 -17.30 -21.12 -6.02
CA ARG A 354 -15.82 -21.02 -6.16
C ARG A 354 -15.45 -20.19 -7.39
N PHE A 355 -14.29 -19.53 -7.40
CA PHE A 355 -13.95 -18.45 -8.36
C PHE A 355 -12.71 -18.73 -9.20
N SER A 356 -12.71 -18.44 -10.49
CA SER A 356 -11.52 -18.62 -11.35
C SER A 356 -10.65 -17.37 -11.52
N GLY A 357 -11.12 -16.17 -11.16
CA GLY A 357 -10.41 -14.93 -11.48
C GLY A 357 -10.87 -13.72 -10.68
N ILE A 358 -9.95 -12.99 -10.04
CA ILE A 358 -10.25 -11.78 -9.26
C ILE A 358 -9.17 -10.75 -9.52
N PRO A 359 -9.52 -9.57 -10.07
CA PRO A 359 -8.65 -8.42 -9.94
C PRO A 359 -8.83 -7.93 -8.50
N ARG A 360 -7.97 -8.34 -7.57
CA ARG A 360 -8.05 -7.79 -6.20
C ARG A 360 -7.55 -6.35 -6.29
N SER A 361 -8.39 -5.39 -5.90
CA SER A 361 -7.99 -4.00 -5.72
C SER A 361 -7.54 -3.78 -4.29
N ARG A 362 -6.30 -3.34 -4.15
CA ARG A 362 -5.91 -2.10 -3.46
C ARG A 362 -4.55 -1.76 -4.09
N PRO A 363 -4.42 -0.62 -4.76
CA PRO A 363 -3.51 0.48 -4.47
C PRO A 363 -4.25 1.44 -3.50
N THR A 364 -3.64 2.16 -2.59
CA THR A 364 -2.54 3.10 -2.72
C THR A 364 -1.65 3.02 -1.49
#